data_AF-A0A7W1HCM6-F1
#
_entry.id   AF-A0A7W1HCM6-F1
#
_cell.length_a   1.000
_cell.length_b   1.000
_cell.length_c   1.000
_cell.angle_alpha   90.00
_cell.angle_beta   90.00
_cell.angle_gamma   90.00
#
_symmetry.space_group_name_H-M   'P 1'
#
loop_
_entity.id
_entity.type
_entity.pdbx_description
1 polymer ?
#
loop_
_entity_poly.entity_id
_entity_poly.type
_entity_poly.pdbx_seq_one_letter_code
_entity_poly.pdbx_strand_id
1 'polypeptide(L)'
;MSKFTNPLSNIKIASPCSQDWNAMIGTERKRFCGECKLNVYNLSGMSRNKAENLLLNSEGRLCVRFFRRTDGTVLTKDCPVGWQAIKQRVSKTATAFASLIFAALSGIGLSNYFAQSNKTTPLTGKINVKNTDFTVKTQPIPQPEFDLGQIKISDKIEPNYPTEGRISNIEEVRGEIKNRRKR
;
A
#
# COMPACT_ATOMS: atom_id res chain seq x y z
N MET A 1 -12.59 -28.66 11.24
CA MET A 1 -13.44 -27.86 12.15
C MET A 1 -12.90 -26.43 12.18
N SER A 2 -13.44 -25.50 11.38
CA SER A 2 -12.79 -24.19 11.09
C SER A 2 -13.74 -22.98 11.19
N LYS A 3 -14.92 -23.14 11.81
CA LYS A 3 -15.98 -22.11 11.76
C LYS A 3 -15.87 -20.99 12.81
N PHE A 4 -14.96 -21.07 13.78
CA PHE A 4 -14.87 -20.13 14.90
C PHE A 4 -13.71 -19.13 14.84
N THR A 5 -12.89 -19.15 13.80
CA THR A 5 -11.72 -18.24 13.71
C THR A 5 -12.11 -16.77 13.56
N ASN A 6 -13.39 -16.45 13.30
CA ASN A 6 -13.87 -15.06 13.19
C ASN A 6 -15.33 -14.93 13.67
N PRO A 7 -15.59 -14.77 14.99
CA PRO A 7 -16.95 -14.72 15.52
C PRO A 7 -17.73 -13.48 15.08
N LEU A 8 -17.04 -12.40 14.68
CA LEU A 8 -17.69 -11.17 14.20
C LEU A 8 -18.20 -11.28 12.77
N SER A 9 -17.62 -12.12 11.91
CA SER A 9 -18.06 -12.23 10.51
C SER A 9 -19.41 -12.95 10.38
N ASN A 10 -19.70 -13.89 11.29
CA ASN A 10 -20.90 -14.72 11.23
C ASN A 10 -22.01 -14.29 12.21
N ILE A 11 -21.87 -13.13 12.86
CA ILE A 11 -22.90 -12.64 13.79
C ILE A 11 -24.20 -12.30 13.04
N LYS A 12 -25.33 -12.78 13.55
CA LYS A 12 -26.67 -12.45 13.02
C LYS A 12 -27.57 -12.05 14.18
N ILE A 13 -28.36 -11.00 13.97
CA ILE A 13 -29.39 -10.58 14.93
C ILE A 13 -30.63 -11.43 14.66
N ALA A 14 -30.94 -12.35 15.57
CA ALA A 14 -32.10 -13.24 15.43
C ALA A 14 -33.43 -12.49 15.65
N SER A 15 -33.47 -11.58 16.63
CA SER A 15 -34.64 -10.76 16.96
C SER A 15 -34.25 -9.28 17.04
N PRO A 16 -34.51 -8.48 15.99
CA PRO A 16 -34.18 -7.05 15.99
C PRO A 16 -35.05 -6.31 17.02
N CYS A 17 -34.42 -5.38 17.74
CA CYS A 17 -35.12 -4.45 18.64
C CYS A 17 -35.37 -3.13 17.88
N SER A 18 -36.61 -2.64 17.91
CA SER A 18 -37.02 -1.37 17.30
C SER A 18 -36.75 -0.14 18.16
N GLN A 19 -36.37 -0.32 19.43
CA GLN A 19 -36.16 0.78 20.37
C GLN A 19 -35.01 1.70 19.94
N ASP A 20 -35.20 3.01 20.10
CA ASP A 20 -34.16 3.99 19.80
C ASP A 20 -33.00 3.90 20.80
N TRP A 21 -31.78 3.84 20.27
CA TRP A 21 -30.56 3.81 21.07
C TRP A 21 -30.39 5.07 21.91
N ASN A 22 -30.79 6.23 21.38
CA ASN A 22 -30.59 7.50 22.06
C ASN A 22 -31.50 7.66 23.28
N ALA A 23 -32.68 7.04 23.26
CA ALA A 23 -33.62 6.99 24.38
C ALA A 23 -33.20 6.01 25.50
N MET A 24 -32.21 5.14 25.27
CA MET A 24 -31.73 4.19 26.27
C MET A 24 -30.78 4.83 27.28
N ILE A 25 -30.82 4.35 28.52
CA ILE A 25 -29.99 4.85 29.62
C ILE A 25 -28.66 4.10 29.64
N GLY A 26 -27.54 4.84 29.68
CA GLY A 26 -26.21 4.27 29.86
C GLY A 26 -25.12 5.07 29.16
N THR A 27 -24.08 4.36 28.73
CA THR A 27 -22.90 4.93 28.07
C THR A 27 -22.87 4.60 26.58
N GLU A 28 -21.98 5.22 25.82
CA GLU A 28 -21.77 4.86 24.40
C GLU A 28 -21.38 3.40 24.17
N ARG A 29 -20.81 2.75 25.19
CA ARG A 29 -20.36 1.35 25.10
C ARG A 29 -21.50 0.37 25.41
N LYS A 30 -22.35 0.68 26.37
CA LYS A 30 -23.43 -0.18 26.88
C LYS A 30 -24.59 0.67 27.37
N ARG A 31 -25.80 0.36 26.92
CA ARG A 31 -27.05 0.96 27.39
C ARG A 31 -28.07 -0.10 27.76
N PHE A 32 -28.96 0.21 28.68
CA PHE A 32 -30.04 -0.69 29.08
C PHE A 32 -31.29 -0.40 28.25
N CYS A 33 -31.86 -1.44 27.62
CA CYS A 33 -33.12 -1.35 26.92
C CYS A 33 -34.26 -1.87 27.81
N GLY A 34 -35.26 -1.03 28.08
CA GLY A 34 -36.42 -1.40 28.88
C GLY A 34 -37.35 -2.42 28.20
N GLU A 35 -37.41 -2.44 26.88
CA GLU A 35 -38.26 -3.36 26.10
C GLU A 35 -37.69 -4.78 26.08
N CYS A 36 -36.40 -4.92 25.71
CA CYS A 36 -35.73 -6.21 25.73
C CYS A 36 -35.34 -6.68 27.13
N LYS A 37 -35.36 -5.77 28.12
CA LYS A 37 -34.85 -5.97 29.50
C LYS A 37 -33.42 -6.51 29.52
N LEU A 38 -32.61 -6.09 28.54
CA LEU A 38 -31.23 -6.53 28.34
C LEU A 38 -30.31 -5.32 28.15
N ASN A 39 -29.03 -5.55 28.47
CA ASN A 39 -27.96 -4.61 28.13
C ASN A 39 -27.66 -4.72 26.63
N VAL A 40 -27.79 -3.62 25.91
CA VAL A 40 -27.44 -3.48 24.50
C VAL A 40 -26.01 -2.96 24.40
N TYR A 41 -25.12 -3.73 23.79
CA TYR A 41 -23.71 -3.38 23.61
C TYR A 41 -23.45 -2.82 22.21
N ASN A 42 -22.76 -1.69 22.13
CA ASN A 42 -22.37 -1.08 20.87
C ASN A 42 -21.02 -1.63 20.41
N LEU A 43 -21.01 -2.56 19.45
CA LEU A 43 -19.75 -3.14 18.94
C LEU A 43 -18.96 -2.14 18.10
N SER A 44 -19.64 -1.17 17.47
CA SER A 44 -18.98 -0.14 16.66
C SER A 44 -18.16 0.84 17.50
N GLY A 45 -18.52 1.02 18.78
CA GLY A 45 -17.70 1.76 19.75
C GLY A 45 -16.55 0.95 20.37
N MET A 46 -16.41 -0.35 20.04
CA MET A 46 -15.40 -1.23 20.62
C MET A 46 -14.31 -1.61 19.62
N SER A 47 -13.13 -1.98 20.14
CA SER A 47 -12.10 -2.64 19.35
C SER A 47 -12.56 -4.02 18.91
N ARG A 48 -11.99 -4.54 17.82
CA ARG A 48 -12.27 -5.90 17.33
C ARG A 48 -12.10 -6.94 18.43
N ASN A 49 -10.95 -6.96 19.09
CA ASN A 49 -10.66 -7.94 20.16
C ASN A 49 -11.63 -7.82 21.33
N LYS A 50 -12.03 -6.60 21.72
CA LYS A 50 -13.01 -6.42 22.81
C LYS A 50 -14.40 -6.91 22.41
N ALA A 51 -14.80 -6.72 21.16
CA ALA A 51 -16.07 -7.21 20.64
C ALA A 51 -16.07 -8.75 20.54
N GLU A 52 -14.98 -9.34 20.05
CA GLU A 52 -14.80 -10.80 19.99
C GLU A 52 -14.84 -11.41 21.40
N ASN A 53 -14.07 -10.87 22.34
CA ASN A 53 -14.08 -11.32 23.72
C ASN A 53 -15.46 -11.15 24.38
N LEU A 54 -16.21 -10.09 24.05
CA LEU A 54 -17.57 -9.93 24.56
C LEU A 54 -18.46 -11.09 24.09
N LEU A 55 -18.37 -11.45 22.80
CA LEU A 55 -19.16 -12.54 22.22
C LEU A 55 -18.75 -13.92 22.74
N LEU A 56 -17.45 -14.14 22.94
CA LEU A 56 -16.92 -15.41 23.44
C LEU A 56 -17.23 -15.63 24.93
N ASN A 57 -17.20 -14.56 25.74
CA ASN A 57 -17.49 -14.64 27.17
C ASN A 57 -18.98 -14.51 27.50
N SER A 58 -19.81 -14.11 26.54
CA SER A 58 -21.25 -14.00 26.76
C SER A 58 -21.92 -15.35 26.49
N GLU A 59 -22.48 -15.95 27.54
CA GLU A 59 -23.31 -17.15 27.42
C GLU A 59 -24.79 -16.75 27.33
N GLY A 60 -25.49 -17.24 26.30
CA GLY A 60 -26.93 -17.02 26.14
C GLY A 60 -27.32 -15.80 25.31
N ARG A 61 -28.33 -15.03 25.79
CA ARG A 61 -28.93 -13.93 25.01
C ARG A 61 -28.16 -12.62 25.22
N LEU A 62 -27.51 -12.14 24.16
CA LEU A 62 -26.83 -10.85 24.13
C LEU A 62 -27.52 -9.90 23.14
N CYS A 63 -27.87 -8.70 23.59
CA CYS A 63 -28.29 -7.63 22.69
C CYS A 63 -27.06 -6.84 22.23
N VAL A 64 -26.89 -6.69 20.92
CA VAL A 64 -25.81 -5.91 20.32
C VAL A 64 -26.35 -4.98 19.25
N ARG A 65 -25.64 -3.87 19.08
CA ARG A 65 -25.82 -2.94 17.96
C ARG A 65 -24.48 -2.80 17.25
N PHE A 66 -24.53 -2.85 15.93
CA PHE A 66 -23.35 -2.63 15.09
C PHE A 66 -23.75 -2.17 13.70
N PHE A 67 -22.84 -1.49 13.03
CA PHE A 67 -22.97 -1.17 11.62
C PHE A 67 -22.23 -2.21 10.78
N ARG A 68 -22.81 -2.58 9.64
CA ARG A 68 -22.24 -3.53 8.70
C ARG A 68 -22.03 -2.83 7.35
N ARG A 69 -20.86 -3.02 6.75
CA ARG A 69 -20.57 -2.52 5.40
C ARG A 69 -21.16 -3.49 4.35
N THR A 70 -21.22 -3.04 3.10
CA THR A 70 -21.61 -3.84 1.92
C THR A 70 -20.83 -5.15 1.76
N ASP A 71 -19.61 -5.22 2.30
CA ASP A 71 -18.75 -6.42 2.32
C ASP A 71 -19.16 -7.44 3.40
N GLY A 72 -20.15 -7.14 4.24
CA GLY A 72 -20.58 -7.97 5.36
C GLY A 72 -19.75 -7.79 6.64
N THR A 73 -18.69 -6.99 6.60
CA THR A 73 -17.81 -6.77 7.75
C THR A 73 -18.46 -5.85 8.78
N VAL A 74 -18.40 -6.24 10.05
CA VAL A 74 -18.83 -5.42 11.17
C VAL A 74 -17.85 -4.26 11.38
N LEU A 75 -18.36 -3.03 11.38
CA LEU A 75 -17.60 -1.83 11.69
C LEU A 75 -17.30 -1.80 13.19
N THR A 76 -16.03 -1.82 13.53
CA THR A 76 -15.47 -1.66 14.88
C THR A 76 -14.55 -0.43 14.90
N LYS A 77 -14.20 0.03 16.10
CA LYS A 77 -13.36 1.23 16.29
C LYS A 77 -12.01 1.12 15.56
N ASP A 78 -11.41 -0.07 15.58
CA ASP A 78 -10.08 -0.32 15.02
C ASP A 78 -10.16 -0.96 13.63
N CYS A 79 -11.12 -0.52 12.81
CA CYS A 79 -11.32 -1.07 11.47
C CYS A 79 -10.07 -0.82 10.60
N PRO A 80 -9.35 -1.86 10.14
CA PRO A 80 -8.05 -1.71 9.47
C PRO A 80 -8.16 -0.90 8.17
N VAL A 81 -9.25 -1.05 7.44
CA VAL A 81 -9.49 -0.30 6.20
C VAL A 81 -9.80 1.18 6.46
N GLY A 82 -10.48 1.50 7.56
CA GLY A 82 -10.70 2.88 7.98
C GLY A 82 -9.38 3.53 8.38
N TRP A 83 -8.56 2.79 9.13
CA TRP A 83 -7.23 3.25 9.52
C TRP A 83 -6.28 3.42 8.33
N GLN A 84 -6.31 2.52 7.34
CA GLN A 84 -5.54 2.65 6.11
C GLN A 84 -5.94 3.89 5.31
N ALA A 85 -7.24 4.17 5.18
CA ALA A 85 -7.72 5.37 4.49
C ALA A 85 -7.27 6.66 5.20
N ILE A 86 -7.32 6.70 6.55
CA ILE A 86 -6.83 7.82 7.35
C ILE A 86 -5.31 7.97 7.18
N LYS A 87 -4.56 6.86 7.31
CA LYS A 87 -3.10 6.86 7.19
C LYS A 87 -2.65 7.38 5.82
N GLN A 88 -3.29 6.97 4.73
CA GLN A 88 -2.98 7.45 3.38
C GLN A 88 -3.25 8.94 3.20
N ARG A 89 -4.32 9.47 3.81
CA ARG A 89 -4.63 10.91 3.76
C ARG A 89 -3.62 11.72 4.56
N VAL A 90 -3.35 11.28 5.79
CA VAL A 90 -2.38 11.93 6.69
C VAL A 90 -0.96 11.85 6.15
N SER A 91 -0.55 10.74 5.53
CA SER A 91 0.78 10.61 4.95
C SER A 91 1.00 11.60 3.80
N LYS A 92 0.02 11.77 2.91
CA LYS A 92 0.12 12.71 1.79
C LYS A 92 0.27 14.15 2.28
N THR A 93 -0.52 14.56 3.27
CA THR A 93 -0.43 15.91 3.85
C THR A 93 0.87 16.10 4.62
N ALA A 94 1.27 15.11 5.43
CA ALA A 94 2.49 15.18 6.22
C ALA A 94 3.74 15.27 5.33
N THR A 95 3.81 14.53 4.23
CA THR A 95 4.93 14.63 3.27
C THR A 95 5.01 16.03 2.64
N ALA A 96 3.87 16.65 2.30
CA ALA A 96 3.86 18.00 1.74
C ALA A 96 4.35 19.06 2.74
N PHE A 97 3.96 18.97 4.02
CA PHE A 97 4.47 19.88 5.05
C PHE A 97 5.95 19.60 5.38
N ALA A 98 6.34 18.32 5.45
CA ALA A 98 7.72 17.94 5.71
C ALA A 98 8.65 18.45 4.60
N SER A 99 8.26 18.37 3.32
CA SER A 99 9.09 18.89 2.23
C SER A 99 9.24 20.41 2.28
N LEU A 100 8.20 21.16 2.65
CA LEU A 100 8.27 22.61 2.86
C LEU A 100 9.22 22.98 4.00
N ILE A 101 9.13 22.29 5.13
CA ILE A 101 10.01 22.51 6.29
C ILE A 101 11.46 22.17 5.92
N PHE A 102 11.69 21.03 5.26
CA PHE A 102 13.02 20.63 4.82
C PHE A 102 13.61 21.60 3.79
N ALA A 103 12.81 22.12 2.85
CA ALA A 103 13.26 23.12 1.88
C ALA A 103 13.61 24.47 2.55
N ALA A 104 12.81 24.91 3.52
CA ALA A 104 13.08 26.13 4.27
C ALA A 104 14.36 26.01 5.12
N LEU A 105 14.58 24.86 5.77
CA LEU A 105 15.77 24.62 6.59
C LEU A 105 17.04 24.38 5.75
N SER A 106 16.93 23.70 4.60
CA SER A 106 18.09 23.46 3.73
C SER A 106 18.56 24.73 3.02
N GLY A 107 17.66 25.66 2.68
CA GLY A 107 18.02 26.96 2.11
C GLY A 107 18.93 27.81 3.01
N ILE A 108 18.80 27.67 4.34
CA ILE A 108 19.64 28.39 5.32
C ILE A 108 20.99 27.67 5.50
N GLY A 109 21.01 26.32 5.54
CA GLY A 109 22.22 25.54 5.77
C GLY A 109 23.20 25.47 4.58
N LEU A 110 22.70 25.42 3.34
CA LEU A 110 23.57 25.29 2.16
C LEU A 110 24.34 26.57 1.82
N SER A 111 23.86 27.74 2.23
CA SER A 111 24.58 29.02 2.03
C SER A 111 25.95 29.02 2.70
N ASN A 112 26.08 28.36 3.86
CA ASN A 112 27.33 28.24 4.61
C ASN A 112 28.19 27.05 4.16
N TYR A 113 27.61 26.00 3.56
CA TYR A 113 28.36 24.84 3.06
C TYR A 113 29.05 25.11 1.71
N PHE A 114 28.42 25.86 0.79
CA PHE A 114 29.04 26.21 -0.49
C PHE A 114 30.19 27.24 -0.35
N ALA A 115 30.19 28.04 0.72
CA ALA A 115 31.28 28.99 1.00
C ALA A 115 32.58 28.31 1.48
N GLN A 116 32.54 27.03 1.88
CA GLN A 116 33.70 26.30 2.43
C GLN A 116 34.44 25.44 1.39
N SER A 117 33.89 25.20 0.18
CA SER A 117 34.51 24.26 -0.79
C SER A 117 35.62 24.87 -1.67
N ASN A 118 35.84 26.18 -1.63
CA ASN A 118 36.84 26.88 -2.45
C ASN A 118 38.07 27.35 -1.67
N LYS A 119 38.50 26.58 -0.65
CA LYS A 119 39.84 26.77 -0.08
C LYS A 119 40.81 25.86 -0.82
N THR A 120 41.18 26.27 -2.03
CA THR A 120 42.34 25.70 -2.72
C THR A 120 43.58 26.14 -1.97
N THR A 121 44.02 25.36 -0.99
CA THR A 121 45.34 25.53 -0.39
C THR A 121 46.38 25.10 -1.42
N PRO A 122 47.29 25.98 -1.87
CA PRO A 122 48.38 25.57 -2.73
C PRO A 122 49.25 24.57 -1.95
N LEU A 123 49.32 23.34 -2.44
CA LEU A 123 50.25 22.34 -1.94
C LEU A 123 51.65 22.68 -2.48
N THR A 124 52.37 23.53 -1.77
CA THR A 124 53.77 23.82 -2.06
C THR A 124 54.64 22.76 -1.38
N GLY A 125 55.11 21.79 -2.17
CA GLY A 125 56.03 20.75 -1.73
C GLY A 125 57.18 20.60 -2.72
N LYS A 126 58.38 20.27 -2.23
CA LYS A 126 59.52 19.93 -3.09
C LYS A 126 59.34 18.51 -3.59
N ILE A 127 59.04 18.35 -4.87
CA ILE A 127 59.10 17.06 -5.56
C ILE A 127 60.56 16.75 -5.92
N ASN A 128 61.09 15.66 -5.36
CA ASN A 128 62.38 15.12 -5.78
C ASN A 128 62.14 14.18 -6.96
N VAL A 129 62.31 14.72 -8.17
CA VAL A 129 62.25 13.93 -9.40
C VAL A 129 63.56 13.18 -9.53
N LYS A 130 63.56 11.90 -9.13
CA LYS A 130 64.61 10.98 -9.53
C LYS A 130 64.36 10.63 -10.99
N ASN A 131 65.28 11.01 -11.88
CA ASN A 131 65.27 10.57 -13.26
C ASN A 131 65.39 9.04 -13.27
N THR A 132 64.27 8.36 -13.39
CA THR A 132 64.24 6.97 -13.82
C THR A 132 64.10 7.00 -15.33
N ASP A 133 65.12 6.52 -16.04
CA ASP A 133 65.11 6.38 -17.49
C ASP A 133 63.89 5.54 -17.90
N PHE A 134 62.85 6.23 -18.38
CA PHE A 134 61.63 5.60 -18.85
C PHE A 134 61.92 5.00 -20.22
N THR A 135 62.39 3.75 -20.23
CA THR A 135 62.49 2.96 -21.45
C THR A 135 61.09 2.51 -21.85
N VAL A 136 60.51 3.26 -22.79
CA VAL A 136 59.26 2.90 -23.46
C VAL A 136 59.50 1.58 -24.20
N LYS A 137 59.07 0.46 -23.63
CA LYS A 137 58.98 -0.80 -24.37
C LYS A 137 57.78 -0.73 -25.30
N THR A 138 58.01 -0.33 -26.54
CA THR A 138 57.03 -0.50 -27.61
C THR A 138 56.98 -1.97 -27.97
N GLN A 139 55.91 -2.66 -27.57
CA GLN A 139 55.63 -4.02 -28.06
C GLN A 139 54.71 -3.92 -29.29
N PRO A 140 55.02 -4.59 -30.41
CA PRO A 140 54.14 -4.66 -31.57
C PRO A 140 52.86 -5.41 -31.22
N ILE A 141 51.71 -4.83 -31.58
CA ILE A 141 50.38 -5.42 -31.36
C ILE A 141 50.20 -6.58 -32.36
N PRO A 142 49.98 -7.83 -31.91
CA PRO A 142 49.72 -8.94 -32.81
C PRO A 142 48.34 -8.77 -33.49
N GLN A 143 48.31 -8.92 -34.81
CA GLN A 143 47.08 -8.93 -35.60
C GLN A 143 46.33 -10.24 -35.35
N PRO A 144 45.02 -10.24 -35.05
CA PRO A 144 44.26 -11.48 -34.95
C PRO A 144 43.94 -12.02 -36.35
N GLU A 145 44.38 -13.25 -36.61
CA GLU A 145 44.04 -14.05 -37.78
C GLU A 145 42.59 -14.55 -37.62
N PHE A 146 41.70 -14.11 -38.51
CA PHE A 146 40.25 -14.39 -38.44
C PHE A 146 39.97 -15.73 -39.12
N ASP A 147 39.87 -16.79 -38.31
CA ASP A 147 39.51 -18.12 -38.80
C ASP A 147 38.00 -18.16 -39.13
N LEU A 148 37.68 -18.23 -40.42
CA LEU A 148 36.32 -18.34 -40.96
C LEU A 148 35.78 -19.76 -40.73
N GLY A 149 35.34 -20.03 -39.49
CA GLY A 149 34.53 -21.20 -39.17
C GLY A 149 33.10 -21.06 -39.69
N GLN A 150 32.62 -22.03 -40.48
CA GLN A 150 31.23 -22.07 -40.94
C GLN A 150 30.28 -22.31 -39.75
N ILE A 151 29.47 -21.30 -39.42
CA ILE A 151 28.39 -21.42 -38.45
C ILE A 151 27.24 -22.21 -39.11
N LYS A 152 27.04 -23.47 -38.69
CA LYS A 152 25.79 -24.20 -38.97
C LYS A 152 24.68 -23.61 -38.11
N ILE A 153 23.73 -22.92 -38.74
CA ILE A 153 22.50 -22.49 -38.10
C ILE A 153 21.59 -23.71 -38.01
N SER A 154 21.64 -24.39 -36.87
CA SER A 154 20.67 -25.44 -36.55
C SER A 154 19.52 -24.83 -35.75
N ASP A 155 18.33 -25.12 -36.28
CA ASP A 155 17.04 -25.18 -35.62
C ASP A 155 16.24 -23.89 -35.42
N LYS A 156 15.02 -23.97 -35.96
CA LYS A 156 13.95 -22.97 -36.00
C LYS A 156 13.69 -22.37 -34.61
N ILE A 157 13.81 -21.06 -34.52
CA ILE A 157 13.17 -20.30 -33.45
C ILE A 157 11.74 -20.00 -33.94
N GLU A 158 10.77 -20.81 -33.51
CA GLU A 158 9.35 -20.47 -33.67
C GLU A 158 8.97 -19.37 -32.66
N PRO A 159 8.42 -18.24 -33.12
CA PRO A 159 7.93 -17.21 -32.22
C PRO A 159 6.60 -17.65 -31.59
N ASN A 160 6.62 -18.00 -30.30
CA ASN A 160 5.41 -18.24 -29.51
C ASN A 160 4.78 -16.88 -29.11
N TYR A 161 3.89 -16.39 -29.95
CA TYR A 161 2.95 -15.32 -29.62
C TYR A 161 1.54 -15.92 -29.43
N PRO A 162 0.88 -15.70 -28.27
CA PRO A 162 -0.48 -16.19 -28.04
C PRO A 162 -1.50 -15.38 -28.86
N THR A 163 -2.05 -16.00 -29.92
CA THR A 163 -3.21 -15.52 -30.68
C THR A 163 -4.52 -15.92 -30.00
N GLU A 164 -4.87 -15.29 -28.89
CA GLU A 164 -6.26 -15.26 -28.42
C GLU A 164 -6.73 -13.81 -28.31
N GLY A 165 -7.08 -13.25 -29.46
CA GLY A 165 -7.82 -12.01 -29.57
C GLY A 165 -8.95 -12.21 -30.58
N ARG A 166 -10.17 -12.42 -30.09
CA ARG A 166 -11.38 -12.39 -30.92
C ARG A 166 -11.46 -11.00 -31.57
N ILE A 167 -11.17 -10.92 -32.86
CA ILE A 167 -11.36 -9.68 -33.63
C ILE A 167 -12.86 -9.47 -33.75
N SER A 168 -13.43 -8.65 -32.87
CA SER A 168 -14.79 -8.14 -33.04
C SER A 168 -14.80 -7.16 -34.21
N ASN A 169 -15.68 -7.39 -35.18
CA ASN A 169 -15.86 -6.48 -36.31
C ASN A 169 -16.28 -5.09 -35.79
N ILE A 170 -15.79 -4.01 -36.41
CA ILE A 170 -16.10 -2.62 -36.04
C ILE A 170 -17.62 -2.39 -35.99
N GLU A 171 -18.40 -3.09 -36.81
CA GLU A 171 -19.87 -3.00 -36.78
C GLU A 171 -20.48 -3.60 -35.51
N GLU A 172 -19.91 -4.67 -34.96
CA GLU A 172 -20.35 -5.33 -33.74
C GLU A 172 -20.09 -4.45 -32.51
N VAL A 173 -18.90 -3.86 -32.43
CA VAL A 173 -18.53 -2.90 -31.37
C VAL A 173 -19.41 -1.64 -31.45
N ARG A 174 -19.72 -1.15 -32.65
CA ARG A 174 -20.59 0.01 -32.85
C ARG A 174 -22.04 -0.28 -32.43
N GLY A 175 -22.51 -1.52 -32.58
CA GLY A 175 -23.82 -1.99 -32.10
C GLY A 175 -23.94 -1.95 -30.58
N GLU A 176 -22.94 -2.47 -29.86
CA GLU A 176 -22.95 -2.48 -28.38
C GLU A 176 -22.91 -1.06 -27.79
N ILE A 177 -22.12 -0.15 -28.36
CA ILE A 177 -22.04 1.24 -27.91
C ILE A 177 -23.38 1.96 -28.09
N LYS A 178 -24.08 1.71 -29.21
CA LYS A 178 -25.40 2.31 -29.48
C LYS A 178 -26.45 1.80 -28.49
N ASN A 179 -26.41 0.52 -28.14
CA ASN A 179 -27.38 -0.08 -27.22
C ASN A 179 -27.18 0.38 -25.77
N ARG A 180 -25.92 0.62 -25.35
CA ARG A 180 -25.63 1.20 -24.02
C ARG A 180 -26.09 2.66 -23.86
N ARG A 181 -26.14 3.45 -24.93
CA ARG A 181 -26.63 4.84 -24.88
C ARG A 181 -28.16 4.98 -24.86
N LYS A 182 -28.90 3.87 -25.08
CA LYS A 182 -30.36 3.85 -25.09
C LYS A 182 -30.98 3.30 -23.80
N ARG A 183 -30.15 2.90 -22.83
CA ARG A 183 -30.56 2.60 -21.44
C ARG A 183 -30.31 3.81 -20.55
#